data_AF-A0A8J4N702-F1
#
_entry.id   AF-A0A8J4N702-F1
#
_cell.length_a   1.000
_cell.length_b   1.000
_cell.length_c   1.000
_cell.angle_alpha   90.00
_cell.angle_beta   90.00
_cell.angle_gamma   90.00
#
_symmetry.space_group_name_H-M   'P 1'
#
loop_
_entity.id
_entity.type
_entity.pdbx_description
1 polymer ?
#
loop_
_entity_poly.entity_id
_entity_poly.type
_entity_poly.pdbx_seq_one_letter_code
_entity_poly.pdbx_strand_id
1 'polypeptide(L)'
;IPPGVNFCRMLSSFLGLCWLPPQSLMEKEVNEKKKNQVQRFGLSFDKVLKTDYMVYMDKLASFISAKPSVLGLLCRDPQLALTVFFSPRATYQYRLGGPGHWEGAPQAILTQWDQTLKPTRTQVPASSSGPCPSLLTVMEFLLLLAALVFGFQ
;
A
#
# COMPACT_ATOMS: atom_id res chain seq x y z
N ILE A 1 -19.83 13.23 -8.57
CA ILE A 1 -20.15 12.04 -7.74
C ILE A 1 -18.86 11.27 -7.53
N PRO A 2 -18.49 10.87 -6.29
CA PRO A 2 -17.21 10.22 -6.04
C PRO A 2 -17.13 8.86 -6.76
N PRO A 3 -16.01 8.52 -7.41
CA PRO A 3 -15.92 7.35 -8.29
C PRO A 3 -16.16 6.01 -7.58
N GLY A 4 -15.91 5.93 -6.26
CA GLY A 4 -16.15 4.72 -5.47
C GLY A 4 -17.63 4.40 -5.26
N VAL A 5 -18.49 5.43 -5.22
CA VAL A 5 -19.96 5.25 -5.18
C VAL A 5 -20.46 4.70 -6.50
N ASN A 6 -19.94 5.19 -7.63
CA ASN A 6 -20.32 4.69 -8.95
C ASN A 6 -19.91 3.23 -9.14
N PHE A 7 -18.70 2.87 -8.67
CA PHE A 7 -18.23 1.50 -8.72
C PHE A 7 -19.08 0.57 -7.85
N CYS A 8 -19.37 0.97 -6.61
CA CYS A 8 -20.22 0.22 -5.71
C CYS A 8 -21.64 0.09 -6.29
N ARG A 9 -22.20 1.16 -6.87
CA ARG A 9 -23.52 1.17 -7.53
C ARG A 9 -23.53 0.23 -8.73
N MET A 10 -22.46 0.21 -9.52
CA MET A 10 -22.30 -0.72 -10.63
C MET A 10 -22.26 -2.17 -10.15
N LEU A 11 -21.48 -2.48 -9.11
CA LEU A 11 -21.46 -3.82 -8.50
C LEU A 11 -22.80 -4.22 -7.88
N SER A 12 -23.49 -3.31 -7.19
CA SER A 12 -24.82 -3.56 -6.62
C SER A 12 -25.85 -3.84 -7.71
N SER A 13 -25.87 -3.04 -8.78
CA SER A 13 -26.82 -3.19 -9.89
C SER A 13 -26.58 -4.45 -10.72
N PHE A 14 -25.32 -4.84 -10.94
CA PHE A 14 -24.99 -5.98 -11.80
C PHE A 14 -24.80 -7.30 -11.04
N LEU A 15 -24.33 -7.26 -9.80
CA LEU A 15 -23.90 -8.45 -9.06
C LEU A 15 -24.54 -8.58 -7.67
N GLY A 16 -25.23 -7.55 -7.17
CA GLY A 16 -25.84 -7.56 -5.83
C GLY A 16 -24.83 -7.66 -4.68
N LEU A 17 -23.53 -7.49 -4.96
CA LEU A 17 -22.43 -7.81 -4.04
C LEU A 17 -22.11 -6.70 -3.02
N CYS A 18 -22.60 -5.47 -3.24
CA CYS A 18 -22.37 -4.36 -2.34
C CYS A 18 -23.69 -3.66 -1.98
N TRP A 19 -23.75 -3.11 -0.77
CA TRP A 19 -24.87 -2.28 -0.32
C TRP A 19 -24.46 -0.80 -0.32
N LEU A 20 -25.24 0.04 -0.99
CA LEU A 20 -25.04 1.49 -0.95
C LEU A 20 -25.67 2.07 0.32
N PRO A 21 -24.98 3.00 1.01
CA PRO A 21 -25.60 3.73 2.09
C PRO A 21 -26.74 4.65 1.59
N PRO A 22 -27.65 5.08 2.47
CA PRO A 22 -28.69 6.05 2.16
C PRO A 22 -28.16 7.32 1.50
N GLN A 23 -28.96 7.91 0.61
CA GLN A 23 -28.60 9.12 -0.15
C GLN A 23 -28.14 10.27 0.74
N SER A 24 -28.81 10.49 1.88
CA SER A 24 -28.45 11.55 2.83
C SER A 24 -27.03 11.41 3.39
N LEU A 25 -26.60 10.19 3.70
CA LEU A 25 -25.23 9.91 4.15
C LEU A 25 -24.21 10.11 3.03
N MET A 26 -24.57 9.73 1.80
CA MET A 26 -23.71 9.93 0.64
C MET A 26 -23.51 11.41 0.34
N GLU A 27 -24.56 12.22 0.38
CA GLU A 27 -24.50 13.67 0.15
C GLU A 27 -23.65 14.36 1.22
N LYS A 28 -23.83 13.98 2.48
CA LYS A 28 -23.00 14.48 3.59
C LYS A 28 -21.53 14.17 3.36
N GLU A 29 -21.20 12.92 3.04
CA GLU A 29 -19.81 12.51 2.77
C GLU A 29 -19.20 13.27 1.58
N VAL A 30 -19.98 13.47 0.51
CA VAL A 30 -19.52 14.23 -0.66
C VAL A 30 -19.22 15.67 -0.28
N ASN A 31 -20.08 16.30 0.52
CA ASN A 31 -19.90 17.68 0.93
C ASN A 31 -18.68 17.84 1.85
N GLU A 32 -18.47 16.92 2.80
CA GLU A 32 -17.28 16.88 3.65
C GLU A 32 -16.00 16.67 2.84
N LYS A 33 -15.99 15.75 1.87
CA LYS A 33 -14.84 15.54 0.97
C LYS A 33 -14.53 16.78 0.14
N LYS A 34 -15.56 17.45 -0.40
CA LYS A 34 -15.40 18.70 -1.16
C LYS A 34 -14.74 19.77 -0.29
N LYS A 35 -15.17 19.91 0.98
CA LYS A 35 -14.56 20.85 1.94
C LYS A 35 -13.10 20.52 2.23
N ASN A 36 -12.80 19.25 2.54
CA ASN A 36 -11.44 18.79 2.82
C ASN A 36 -10.51 18.91 1.60
N GLN A 37 -11.02 18.68 0.40
CA GLN A 37 -10.26 18.81 -0.84
C GLN A 37 -9.88 20.28 -1.10
N VAL A 38 -10.82 21.21 -0.93
CA VAL A 38 -10.53 22.65 -1.02
C VAL A 38 -9.48 23.07 0.01
N GLN A 39 -9.54 22.53 1.24
CA GLN A 39 -8.56 22.82 2.28
C GLN A 39 -7.16 22.26 1.96
N ARG A 40 -7.07 21.03 1.42
CA ARG A 40 -5.78 20.37 1.11
C ARG A 40 -5.14 20.84 -0.18
N PHE A 41 -5.95 21.13 -1.19
CA PHE A 41 -5.48 21.32 -2.57
C PHE A 41 -5.74 22.74 -3.11
N GLY A 42 -6.57 23.55 -2.45
CA GLY A 42 -6.97 24.87 -2.93
C GLY A 42 -8.06 24.82 -4.00
N LEU A 43 -8.51 25.99 -4.45
CA LEU A 43 -9.68 26.18 -5.33
C LEU A 43 -9.40 26.05 -6.84
N SER A 44 -8.40 25.26 -7.25
CA SER A 44 -8.12 25.06 -8.68
C SER A 44 -9.03 23.98 -9.29
N PHE A 45 -9.61 24.28 -10.46
CA PHE A 45 -10.51 23.38 -11.19
C PHE A 45 -9.89 22.00 -11.49
N ASP A 46 -8.58 21.96 -11.76
CA ASP A 46 -7.82 20.73 -12.01
C ASP A 46 -7.74 19.79 -10.79
N LYS A 47 -7.95 20.33 -9.58
CA LYS A 47 -7.85 19.55 -8.33
C LYS A 47 -9.19 19.01 -7.83
N VAL A 48 -10.29 19.27 -8.54
CA VAL A 48 -11.65 18.82 -8.17
C VAL A 48 -11.79 17.29 -8.17
N LEU A 49 -11.06 16.59 -9.03
CA LEU A 49 -11.06 15.12 -9.07
C LEU A 49 -9.86 14.50 -8.36
N LYS A 50 -8.90 15.31 -7.93
CA LYS A 50 -7.66 14.84 -7.34
C LYS A 50 -7.95 14.23 -5.97
N THR A 51 -7.70 12.93 -5.87
CA THR A 51 -7.94 12.14 -4.66
C THR A 51 -6.66 11.37 -4.35
N ASP A 52 -6.38 11.20 -3.06
CA ASP A 52 -5.30 10.33 -2.62
C ASP A 52 -5.60 8.90 -3.07
N TYR A 53 -4.84 8.41 -4.06
CA TYR A 53 -4.99 7.06 -4.61
C TYR A 53 -4.98 5.98 -3.51
N MET A 54 -4.15 6.19 -2.48
CA MET A 54 -4.12 5.41 -1.22
C MET A 54 -5.51 5.19 -0.64
N VAL A 55 -6.11 6.30 -0.22
CA VAL A 55 -7.35 6.33 0.53
C VAL A 55 -8.50 5.85 -0.34
N TYR A 56 -8.45 6.18 -1.64
CA TYR A 56 -9.45 5.75 -2.59
C TYR A 56 -9.47 4.23 -2.79
N MET A 57 -8.31 3.62 -3.07
CA MET A 57 -8.21 2.17 -3.29
C MET A 57 -8.57 1.39 -2.04
N ASP A 58 -8.13 1.85 -0.86
CA ASP A 58 -8.50 1.24 0.41
C ASP A 58 -9.99 1.30 0.68
N LYS A 59 -10.63 2.44 0.38
CA LYS A 59 -12.07 2.58 0.53
C LYS A 59 -12.83 1.66 -0.43
N LEU A 60 -12.33 1.51 -1.65
CA LEU A 60 -12.89 0.59 -2.63
C LEU A 60 -12.77 -0.85 -2.16
N ALA A 61 -11.59 -1.24 -1.70
CA ALA A 61 -11.32 -2.58 -1.20
C ALA A 61 -12.15 -2.91 0.04
N SER A 62 -12.41 -1.93 0.91
CA SER A 62 -13.31 -2.10 2.05
C SER A 62 -14.75 -2.41 1.63
N PHE A 63 -15.26 -1.81 0.55
CA PHE A 63 -16.62 -2.11 0.05
C PHE A 63 -16.78 -3.55 -0.45
N ILE A 64 -15.70 -4.15 -0.94
CA ILE A 64 -15.70 -5.53 -1.47
C ILE A 64 -15.11 -6.51 -0.44
N SER A 65 -14.82 -6.06 0.79
CA SER A 65 -14.13 -6.86 1.81
C SER A 65 -12.79 -7.47 1.33
N ALA A 66 -12.13 -6.82 0.38
CA ALA A 66 -10.83 -7.20 -0.19
C ALA A 66 -9.66 -6.44 0.44
N LYS A 67 -9.92 -5.59 1.45
CA LYS A 67 -8.88 -4.86 2.16
C LYS A 67 -8.09 -5.83 3.07
N PRO A 68 -6.77 -6.00 2.88
CA PRO A 68 -5.99 -6.87 3.74
C PRO A 68 -5.91 -6.31 5.16
N SER A 69 -6.24 -7.13 6.16
CA SER A 69 -6.04 -6.79 7.57
C SER A 69 -4.57 -7.01 7.93
N VAL A 70 -3.78 -5.93 8.05
CA VAL A 70 -2.34 -6.04 8.35
C VAL A 70 -2.09 -6.78 9.67
N LEU A 71 -2.89 -6.52 10.71
CA LEU A 71 -2.77 -7.23 11.99
C LEU A 71 -3.07 -8.73 11.87
N GLY A 72 -4.15 -9.09 11.17
CA GLY A 72 -4.49 -10.50 10.94
C GLY A 72 -3.45 -11.22 10.06
N LEU A 73 -2.84 -10.50 9.12
CA LEU A 73 -1.75 -11.00 8.30
C LEU A 73 -0.48 -11.21 9.13
N LEU A 74 -0.16 -10.27 10.03
CA LEU A 74 1.00 -10.36 10.93
C LEU A 74 0.95 -11.59 11.83
N CYS A 75 -0.25 -11.98 12.29
CA CYS A 75 -0.44 -13.19 13.09
C CYS A 75 -0.28 -14.50 12.29
N ARG A 76 -0.52 -14.49 10.97
CA ARG A 76 -0.42 -15.68 10.10
C ARG A 76 0.95 -15.81 9.46
N ASP A 77 1.43 -14.71 8.90
CA ASP A 77 2.67 -14.62 8.15
C ASP A 77 3.32 -13.25 8.41
N PRO A 78 4.23 -13.17 9.41
CA PRO A 78 4.85 -11.91 9.78
C PRO A 78 5.76 -11.36 8.68
N GLN A 79 6.39 -12.23 7.89
CA GLN A 79 7.25 -11.80 6.78
C GLN A 79 6.42 -11.10 5.71
N LEU A 80 5.33 -11.74 5.27
CA LEU A 80 4.43 -11.16 4.28
C LEU A 80 3.78 -9.87 4.80
N ALA A 81 3.41 -9.80 6.07
CA ALA A 81 2.82 -8.60 6.66
C ALA A 81 3.80 -7.42 6.69
N LEU A 82 5.05 -7.66 7.07
CA LEU A 82 6.10 -6.64 7.03
C LEU A 82 6.37 -6.20 5.59
N THR A 83 6.44 -7.15 4.65
CA THR A 83 6.58 -6.82 3.23
C THR A 83 5.41 -5.97 2.77
N VAL A 84 4.15 -6.32 3.05
CA VAL A 84 2.99 -5.50 2.64
C VAL A 84 2.98 -4.12 3.30
N PHE A 85 3.37 -4.02 4.57
CA PHE A 85 3.40 -2.76 5.32
C PHE A 85 4.50 -1.81 4.83
N PHE A 86 5.70 -2.32 4.56
CA PHE A 86 6.85 -1.53 4.14
C PHE A 86 7.05 -1.49 2.62
N SER A 87 6.35 -2.32 1.85
CA SER A 87 6.49 -2.31 0.39
C SER A 87 5.86 -1.06 -0.21
N PRO A 88 6.43 -0.54 -1.31
CA PRO A 88 5.70 0.35 -2.18
C PRO A 88 4.39 -0.35 -2.57
N ARG A 89 3.27 0.28 -2.19
CA ARG A 89 1.94 -0.37 -2.21
C ARG A 89 1.65 -1.02 -3.56
N ALA A 90 1.72 -2.34 -3.56
CA ALA A 90 1.52 -3.18 -4.73
C ALA A 90 0.04 -3.49 -4.91
N THR A 91 -0.45 -3.45 -6.14
CA THR A 91 -1.84 -3.80 -6.46
C THR A 91 -2.22 -5.22 -6.02
N TYR A 92 -1.24 -6.13 -5.93
CA TYR A 92 -1.39 -7.51 -5.47
C TYR A 92 -1.94 -7.64 -4.04
N GLN A 93 -1.74 -6.64 -3.18
CA GLN A 93 -2.19 -6.67 -1.79
C GLN A 93 -3.72 -6.80 -1.66
N TYR A 94 -4.49 -6.28 -2.63
CA TYR A 94 -5.94 -6.36 -2.64
C TYR A 94 -6.49 -7.72 -3.13
N ARG A 95 -5.60 -8.65 -3.53
CA ARG A 95 -5.95 -10.03 -3.91
C ARG A 95 -5.53 -11.06 -2.86
N LEU A 96 -4.97 -10.61 -1.72
CA LEU A 96 -4.60 -11.47 -0.60
C LEU A 96 -5.82 -12.07 0.11
N GLY A 97 -7.00 -11.47 -0.03
CA GLY A 97 -8.25 -11.97 0.53
C GLY A 97 -9.47 -11.34 -0.11
N GLY A 98 -10.65 -11.77 0.32
CA GLY A 98 -11.92 -11.31 -0.24
C GLY A 98 -12.29 -11.99 -1.57
N PRO A 99 -13.35 -11.49 -2.24
CA PRO A 99 -13.79 -11.99 -3.54
C PRO A 99 -12.70 -11.76 -4.60
N GLY A 100 -12.31 -12.82 -5.33
CA GLY A 100 -11.22 -12.74 -6.30
C GLY A 100 -9.82 -12.94 -5.70
N HIS A 101 -9.75 -13.62 -4.55
CA HIS A 101 -8.50 -14.11 -3.96
C HIS A 101 -7.64 -14.83 -5.01
N TRP A 102 -6.35 -14.53 -5.03
CA TRP A 102 -5.38 -15.20 -5.87
C TRP A 102 -4.30 -15.83 -5.02
N GLU A 103 -4.20 -17.16 -5.06
CA GLU A 103 -3.22 -17.94 -4.28
C GLU A 103 -1.77 -17.55 -4.59
N GLY A 104 -1.48 -17.04 -5.79
CA GLY A 104 -0.16 -16.54 -6.18
C GLY A 104 0.17 -15.13 -5.68
N ALA A 105 -0.77 -14.41 -5.08
CA ALA A 105 -0.56 -13.03 -4.62
C ALA A 105 0.56 -12.89 -3.57
N PRO A 106 0.68 -13.77 -2.54
CA PRO A 106 1.79 -13.71 -1.60
C PRO A 106 3.15 -13.83 -2.28
N GLN A 107 3.30 -14.81 -3.17
CA GLN A 107 4.54 -15.05 -3.90
C GLN A 107 4.87 -13.88 -4.84
N ALA A 108 3.87 -13.31 -5.51
CA ALA A 108 4.05 -12.15 -6.37
C ALA A 108 4.53 -10.92 -5.59
N ILE A 109 4.04 -10.70 -4.38
CA ILE A 109 4.46 -9.60 -3.51
C ILE A 109 5.92 -9.76 -3.10
N LEU A 110 6.32 -10.97 -2.67
CA LEU A 110 7.68 -11.25 -2.26
C LEU A 110 8.68 -11.15 -3.43
N THR A 111 8.30 -11.63 -4.61
CA THR A 111 9.16 -11.63 -5.81
C THR A 111 9.13 -10.33 -6.61
N GLN A 112 8.31 -9.35 -6.22
CA GLN A 112 8.12 -8.11 -6.96
C GLN A 112 9.44 -7.33 -7.17
N TRP A 113 10.28 -7.28 -6.15
CA TRP A 113 11.57 -6.59 -6.23
C TRP A 113 12.53 -7.30 -7.17
N ASP A 114 12.61 -8.63 -7.10
CA ASP A 114 13.43 -9.43 -8.01
C ASP A 114 13.01 -9.22 -9.46
N GLN A 115 11.70 -9.21 -9.74
CA GLN A 115 11.17 -8.96 -11.08
C GLN A 115 11.48 -7.55 -11.57
N THR A 116 11.43 -6.54 -10.69
CA THR A 116 11.73 -5.14 -11.04
C THR A 116 13.22 -4.94 -11.32
N LEU A 117 14.09 -5.64 -10.58
CA LEU A 117 15.54 -5.54 -10.74
C LEU A 117 16.09 -6.41 -11.89
N LYS A 118 15.39 -7.49 -12.25
CA LYS A 118 15.76 -8.40 -13.34
C LYS A 118 16.07 -7.70 -14.67
N PRO A 119 15.25 -6.78 -15.20
CA PRO A 119 15.56 -6.08 -16.45
C PRO A 119 16.73 -5.10 -16.31
N THR A 120 16.97 -4.58 -15.10
CA THR A 120 18.04 -3.61 -14.84
C THR A 120 19.40 -4.29 -14.65
N ARG A 121 19.42 -5.55 -14.19
CA ARG A 121 20.64 -6.32 -13.92
C ARG A 121 21.10 -7.11 -15.15
N THR A 122 21.42 -6.41 -16.24
CA THR A 122 21.89 -7.03 -17.49
C THR A 122 23.37 -7.44 -17.45
N GLN A 123 24.13 -6.92 -16.49
CA GLN A 123 25.53 -7.29 -16.27
C GLN A 123 25.70 -7.77 -14.84
N VAL A 124 26.27 -8.96 -14.66
CA VAL A 124 26.73 -9.43 -13.35
C VAL A 124 28.08 -8.76 -13.13
N PRO A 125 28.21 -7.80 -12.19
CA PRO A 125 29.51 -7.23 -11.91
C PRO A 125 30.44 -8.36 -11.47
N ALA A 126 31.62 -8.45 -12.09
CA ALA A 126 32.70 -9.27 -11.56
C ALA A 126 32.91 -8.85 -10.11
N SER A 127 32.94 -9.81 -9.19
CA SER A 127 33.12 -9.55 -7.76
C SER A 127 34.42 -8.77 -7.55
N SER A 128 34.31 -7.45 -7.37
CA SER A 128 35.45 -6.61 -7.05
C SER A 128 35.79 -6.84 -5.58
N SER A 129 36.81 -7.66 -5.34
CA SER A 129 37.38 -7.94 -4.02
C SER A 129 38.25 -6.77 -3.52
N GLY A 130 37.74 -5.53 -3.62
CA GLY A 130 38.40 -4.35 -3.10
C GLY A 130 37.97 -4.08 -1.65
N PRO A 131 38.86 -3.56 -0.77
CA PRO A 131 38.52 -3.22 0.60
C PRO A 131 37.75 -1.90 0.66
N CYS A 132 36.55 -1.86 0.07
CA CYS A 132 35.59 -0.82 0.36
C CYS A 132 34.70 -1.31 1.51
N PRO A 133 34.74 -0.68 2.70
CA PRO A 133 33.84 -1.07 3.78
C PRO A 133 32.41 -0.86 3.29
N SER A 134 31.64 -1.94 3.29
CA SER A 134 30.23 -1.89 2.89
C SER A 134 29.48 -0.96 3.86
N LEU A 135 28.42 -0.30 3.37
CA LEU A 135 27.55 0.52 4.23
C LEU A 135 27.05 -0.28 5.46
N LEU A 136 26.86 -1.59 5.33
CA LEU A 136 26.46 -2.47 6.43
C LEU A 136 27.52 -2.50 7.55
N THR A 137 28.81 -2.59 7.18
CA THR A 137 29.94 -2.59 8.13
C THR A 137 30.05 -1.25 8.86
N VAL A 138 29.80 -0.13 8.17
CA VAL A 138 29.80 1.21 8.80
C VAL A 138 28.63 1.37 9.76
N MET A 139 27.43 0.90 9.38
CA MET A 139 26.24 0.96 10.24
C MET A 139 26.38 0.08 11.49
N GLU A 140 26.98 -1.10 11.35
CA GLU A 140 27.29 -2.00 12.45
C GLU A 140 28.25 -1.34 13.46
N PHE A 141 29.30 -0.69 12.98
CA PHE A 141 30.24 0.04 13.83
C PHE A 141 29.58 1.23 14.54
N LEU A 142 28.69 1.96 13.85
CA LEU A 142 27.94 3.08 14.42
C LEU A 142 27.00 2.63 15.55
N LEU A 143 26.33 1.49 15.38
CA LEU A 143 25.46 0.87 16.39
C LEU A 143 26.25 0.42 17.62
N LEU A 144 27.42 -0.19 17.42
CA LEU A 144 28.32 -0.59 18.50
C LEU A 144 28.83 0.63 19.30
N LEU A 145 29.22 1.70 18.62
CA LEU A 145 29.62 2.95 19.26
C LEU A 145 28.48 3.57 20.08
N ALA A 146 27.27 3.61 19.52
CA ALA A 146 26.11 4.11 20.23
C ALA A 146 25.81 3.28 21.49
N ALA A 147 25.81 1.94 21.37
CA ALA A 147 25.60 1.05 22.51
C ALA A 147 26.67 1.24 23.61
N LEU A 148 27.92 1.52 23.23
CA LEU A 148 29.00 1.79 24.17
C LEU A 148 28.77 3.12 24.91
N VAL A 149 28.44 4.19 24.17
CA VAL A 149 28.18 5.51 24.76
C VAL A 149 26.96 5.48 25.69
N PHE A 150 25.89 4.80 25.31
CA PHE A 150 24.67 4.69 26.13
C PHE A 150 24.78 3.63 27.25
N GLY A 151 25.69 2.67 27.14
CA GLY A 151 25.92 1.65 28.17
C GLY A 151 26.85 2.10 29.30
N PHE A 152 27.65 3.14 29.08
CA PHE A 152 28.57 3.72 30.07
C PHE A 152 28.03 5.00 30.76
N GLN A 153 26.77 5.35 30.54
CA GLN A 153 26.08 6.49 31.16
C GLN A 153 24.95 6.03 32.08
#